data_AF-A0A1J3G2Q0-F1
#
_entry.id   AF-A0A1J3G2Q0-F1
#
_cell.length_a   1.000
_cell.length_b   1.000
_cell.length_c   1.000
_cell.angle_alpha   90.00
_cell.angle_beta   90.00
_cell.angle_gamma   90.00
#
_symmetry.space_group_name_H-M   'P 1'
#
loop_
_entity.id
_entity.type
_entity.pdbx_description
1 polymer ?
#
loop_
_entity_poly.entity_id
_entity_poly.type
_entity_poly.pdbx_seq_one_letter_code
_entity_poly.pdbx_strand_id
1 'polypeptide(L)'
;VGGGGGVRVKTPLRLDLDLLRSSSSAHFDNRRNRTKQAMIHDCYTGSQSVEEERPHIRLSRMIGEIVGKLKDPDADSETREDCRETIGALARINIKPNHEAATVAGVFVKPLLEAMGDRRKAVQSGAAMCMAKMVESAAAPPLTAFQKICPRIYKLLISPSFLAKASLLRLVSSLSQVGCISDLEPLLESIHHCLASRDWETRKAAADTLTALASHSSSLIKDTTEITLALLANACSDQIPAVRESVTEALRLWKKIEVGDSKISSLGSDNLSGVKRCYSTLSTAPPKEQGMVKMEASDASFSQSLERRHSGSTLNHLGSSGLGLGND
;
A
#
# COMPACT_ATOMS: atom_id res chain seq x y z
N VAL A 1 65.39 1.37 -0.16
CA VAL A 1 64.29 0.64 -0.83
C VAL A 1 63.25 0.32 0.23
N GLY A 2 62.19 1.12 0.32
CA GLY A 2 61.12 0.95 1.32
C GLY A 2 59.79 1.27 0.67
N GLY A 3 58.96 0.25 0.48
CA GLY A 3 57.67 0.35 -0.20
C GLY A 3 56.61 1.03 0.67
N GLY A 4 56.01 2.09 0.15
CA GLY A 4 54.82 2.73 0.70
C GLY A 4 53.57 1.98 0.26
N GLY A 5 52.97 1.20 1.16
CA GLY A 5 51.65 0.62 0.99
C GLY A 5 50.57 1.71 1.02
N GLY A 6 49.96 1.98 -0.13
CA GLY A 6 48.79 2.85 -0.23
C GLY A 6 47.58 2.19 0.44
N VAL A 7 47.18 2.71 1.60
CA VAL A 7 45.89 2.38 2.23
C VAL A 7 44.80 2.98 1.36
N ARG A 8 44.17 2.14 0.54
CA ARG A 8 43.02 2.49 -0.28
C ARG A 8 41.83 2.70 0.66
N VAL A 9 41.56 3.95 1.02
CA VAL A 9 40.35 4.36 1.75
C VAL A 9 39.15 3.87 0.95
N LYS A 10 38.44 2.87 1.45
CA LYS A 10 37.14 2.47 0.89
C LYS A 10 36.19 3.65 1.11
N THR A 11 35.85 4.33 0.02
CA THR A 11 34.83 5.39 0.00
C THR A 11 33.54 4.90 0.67
N PRO A 12 32.91 5.70 1.54
CA PRO A 12 31.68 5.32 2.26
C PRO A 12 30.54 4.87 1.32
N LEU A 13 30.52 5.38 0.08
CA LEU A 13 29.55 5.02 -0.96
C LEU A 13 29.57 3.55 -1.41
N ARG A 14 30.69 2.84 -1.25
CA ARG A 14 30.81 1.43 -1.66
C ARG A 14 30.16 0.49 -0.64
N LEU A 15 30.10 0.90 0.63
CA LEU A 15 29.43 0.17 1.70
C LEU A 15 27.89 0.22 1.55
N ASP A 16 27.33 1.33 1.09
CA ASP A 16 25.87 1.44 0.83
C ASP A 16 25.41 0.53 -0.32
N LEU A 17 26.23 0.38 -1.36
CA LEU A 17 25.94 -0.51 -2.50
C LEU A 17 25.93 -2.00 -2.08
N ASP A 18 26.88 -2.39 -1.21
CA ASP A 18 26.97 -3.75 -0.67
C ASP A 18 25.86 -4.03 0.37
N LEU A 19 25.38 -3.01 1.10
CA LEU A 19 24.20 -3.12 1.96
C LEU A 19 22.90 -3.30 1.14
N LEU A 20 22.77 -2.61 0.02
CA LEU A 20 21.67 -2.79 -0.95
C LEU A 20 21.70 -4.19 -1.57
N ARG A 21 22.90 -4.69 -1.90
CA ARG A 21 23.12 -6.03 -2.45
C ARG A 21 22.78 -7.13 -1.45
N SER A 22 23.09 -6.93 -0.16
CA SER A 22 22.80 -7.89 0.92
C SER A 22 21.33 -7.87 1.37
N SER A 23 20.67 -6.70 1.36
CA SER A 23 19.24 -6.57 1.70
C SER A 23 18.29 -7.24 0.69
N SER A 24 18.75 -7.43 -0.56
CA SER A 24 17.99 -8.04 -1.67
C SER A 24 18.22 -9.57 -1.79
N SER A 25 19.01 -10.17 -0.90
CA SER A 25 19.43 -11.58 -1.03
C SER A 25 18.52 -12.60 -0.33
N ALA A 26 17.49 -12.17 0.39
CA ALA A 26 16.56 -13.07 1.05
C ALA A 26 15.33 -13.35 0.16
N HIS A 27 15.40 -14.45 -0.60
CA HIS A 27 14.32 -15.10 -1.35
C HIS A 27 13.52 -14.20 -2.34
N PHE A 28 13.88 -14.14 -3.63
CA PHE A 28 12.96 -13.95 -4.80
C PHE A 28 13.76 -13.84 -6.13
N ASP A 29 13.12 -14.18 -7.25
CA ASP A 29 13.69 -14.45 -8.59
C ASP A 29 14.83 -13.52 -9.08
N ASN A 30 15.91 -14.17 -9.54
CA ASN A 30 17.15 -13.59 -10.08
C ASN A 30 16.95 -12.61 -11.25
N ARG A 31 15.85 -12.72 -12.00
CA ARG A 31 15.54 -11.83 -13.13
C ARG A 31 15.03 -10.46 -12.69
N ARG A 32 14.14 -10.43 -11.69
CA ARG A 32 13.61 -9.19 -11.07
C ARG A 32 14.71 -8.41 -10.35
N ASN A 33 15.68 -9.10 -9.75
CA ASN A 33 16.83 -8.44 -9.13
C ASN A 33 17.74 -7.75 -10.16
N ARG A 34 17.85 -8.27 -11.39
CA ARG A 34 18.65 -7.63 -12.46
C ARG A 34 18.00 -6.37 -13.03
N THR A 35 16.69 -6.36 -13.28
CA THR A 35 15.98 -5.15 -13.76
C THR A 35 15.97 -4.06 -12.70
N LYS A 36 15.75 -4.44 -11.43
CA LYS A 36 15.85 -3.52 -10.27
C LYS A 36 17.27 -2.98 -10.10
N GLN A 37 18.28 -3.85 -10.19
CA GLN A 37 19.68 -3.42 -10.14
C GLN A 37 20.05 -2.57 -11.35
N ALA A 38 19.52 -2.82 -12.54
CA ALA A 38 19.74 -2.01 -13.73
C ALA A 38 19.07 -0.63 -13.59
N MET A 39 17.83 -0.53 -13.10
CA MET A 39 17.18 0.77 -12.85
C MET A 39 17.91 1.57 -11.78
N ILE A 40 18.30 0.94 -10.67
CA ILE A 40 19.08 1.61 -9.62
C ILE A 40 20.47 1.97 -10.16
N HIS A 41 21.13 1.08 -10.89
CA HIS A 41 22.44 1.34 -11.48
C HIS A 41 22.38 2.48 -12.51
N ASP A 42 21.43 2.47 -13.45
CA ASP A 42 21.26 3.53 -14.47
C ASP A 42 20.96 4.90 -13.82
N CYS A 43 20.07 4.92 -12.83
CA CYS A 43 19.82 6.10 -11.98
C CYS A 43 21.11 6.64 -11.32
N TYR A 44 22.01 5.73 -10.93
CA TYR A 44 23.27 6.03 -10.25
C TYR A 44 24.45 6.30 -11.21
N THR A 45 24.50 5.72 -12.41
CA THR A 45 25.60 5.84 -13.39
C THR A 45 25.41 6.96 -14.38
N GLY A 46 24.17 7.41 -14.63
CA GLY A 46 23.92 8.69 -15.32
C GLY A 46 24.43 9.92 -14.56
N SER A 47 25.05 9.73 -13.38
CA SER A 47 25.57 10.77 -12.47
C SER A 47 27.10 10.85 -12.43
N GLN A 48 27.83 10.08 -13.24
CA GLN A 48 29.31 10.00 -13.14
C GLN A 48 30.07 11.18 -13.79
N SER A 49 29.37 12.19 -14.29
CA SER A 49 30.00 13.41 -14.78
C SER A 49 29.54 14.62 -13.96
N VAL A 50 30.50 15.20 -13.25
CA VAL A 50 30.53 16.53 -12.61
C VAL A 50 30.06 16.60 -11.14
N GLU A 51 31.04 16.90 -10.28
CA GLU A 51 31.04 17.52 -8.93
C GLU A 51 29.99 17.13 -7.89
N GLU A 52 30.43 16.93 -6.63
CA GLU A 52 29.64 16.81 -5.37
C GLU A 52 28.16 17.22 -5.46
N GLU A 53 27.35 16.37 -6.10
CA GLU A 53 25.92 16.61 -6.28
C GLU A 53 25.27 16.39 -4.91
N ARG A 54 24.66 17.44 -4.34
CA ARG A 54 24.01 17.36 -3.02
C ARG A 54 23.06 16.15 -3.01
N PRO A 55 23.07 15.30 -1.97
CA PRO A 55 22.27 14.06 -1.92
C PRO A 55 20.79 14.25 -2.29
N HIS A 56 20.21 15.41 -1.93
CA HIS A 56 18.83 15.77 -2.28
C HIS A 56 18.59 16.00 -3.78
N ILE A 57 19.55 16.56 -4.52
CA ILE A 57 19.43 16.80 -5.97
C ILE A 57 19.43 15.47 -6.70
N ARG A 58 20.38 14.59 -6.33
CA ARG A 58 20.47 13.24 -6.88
C ARG A 58 19.19 12.44 -6.64
N LEU A 59 18.65 12.48 -5.42
CA LEU A 59 17.39 11.83 -5.06
C LEU A 59 16.21 12.39 -5.87
N SER A 60 16.13 13.71 -6.01
CA SER A 60 15.08 14.37 -6.80
C SER A 60 15.10 13.92 -8.26
N ARG A 61 16.30 13.80 -8.86
CA ARG A 61 16.46 13.30 -10.23
C ARG A 61 15.99 11.85 -10.37
N MET A 62 16.41 10.96 -9.47
CA MET A 62 15.97 9.55 -9.50
C MET A 62 14.45 9.42 -9.40
N ILE A 63 13.80 10.20 -8.53
CA ILE A 63 12.34 10.20 -8.39
C ILE A 63 11.69 10.77 -9.66
N GLY A 64 12.29 11.80 -10.26
CA GLY A 64 11.86 12.36 -11.54
C GLY A 64 11.88 11.33 -12.68
N GLU A 65 12.95 10.55 -12.78
CA GLU A 65 13.07 9.45 -13.77
C GLU A 65 12.00 8.37 -13.55
N ILE A 66 11.75 7.99 -12.29
CA ILE A 66 10.69 7.03 -11.94
C ILE A 66 9.31 7.57 -12.34
N VAL A 67 9.00 8.84 -12.02
CA VAL A 67 7.74 9.47 -12.43
C VAL A 67 7.62 9.59 -13.94
N GLY A 68 8.73 9.83 -14.64
CA GLY A 68 8.80 9.76 -16.10
C GLY A 68 8.37 8.40 -16.63
N LYS A 69 8.91 7.32 -16.07
CA LYS A 69 8.53 5.93 -16.42
C LYS A 69 7.08 5.61 -16.08
N LEU A 70 6.56 6.11 -14.96
CA LEU A 70 5.13 5.95 -14.64
C LEU A 70 4.22 6.63 -15.67
N LYS A 71 4.69 7.73 -16.28
CA LYS A 71 3.95 8.52 -17.29
C LYS A 71 4.17 8.02 -18.72
N ASP A 72 5.09 7.10 -18.94
CA ASP A 72 5.34 6.49 -20.23
C ASP A 72 4.06 5.76 -20.70
N PRO A 73 3.50 6.11 -21.90
CA PRO A 73 2.34 5.42 -22.43
C PRO A 73 2.54 3.92 -22.64
N ASP A 74 3.78 3.47 -22.86
CA ASP A 74 4.12 2.07 -23.17
C ASP A 74 4.51 1.27 -21.91
N ALA A 75 4.52 1.90 -20.72
CA ALA A 75 4.84 1.22 -19.48
C ALA A 75 3.77 0.18 -19.10
N ASP A 76 4.21 -1.08 -19.04
CA ASP A 76 3.43 -2.22 -18.60
C ASP A 76 3.27 -2.30 -17.07
N SER A 77 2.53 -3.31 -16.61
CA SER A 77 2.29 -3.54 -15.18
C SER A 77 3.59 -3.86 -14.42
N GLU A 78 4.51 -4.61 -15.03
CA GLU A 78 5.79 -4.98 -14.43
C GLU A 78 6.69 -3.77 -14.22
N THR A 79 6.75 -2.85 -15.18
CA THR A 79 7.49 -1.58 -15.07
C THR A 79 6.98 -0.72 -13.92
N ARG A 80 5.66 -0.63 -13.73
CA ARG A 80 5.07 0.13 -12.62
C ARG A 80 5.34 -0.53 -11.27
N GLU A 81 5.34 -1.86 -11.23
CA GLU A 81 5.71 -2.63 -10.06
C GLU A 81 7.19 -2.42 -9.68
N ASP A 82 8.09 -2.44 -10.67
CA ASP A 82 9.51 -2.16 -10.45
C ASP A 82 9.75 -0.70 -10.00
N CYS A 83 9.00 0.26 -10.54
CA CYS A 83 8.99 1.64 -10.05
C CYS A 83 8.58 1.71 -8.57
N ARG A 84 7.51 0.98 -8.19
CA ARG A 84 7.02 0.90 -6.82
C ARG A 84 8.09 0.35 -5.88
N GLU A 85 8.71 -0.77 -6.23
CA GLU A 85 9.76 -1.39 -5.41
C GLU A 85 11.01 -0.50 -5.32
N THR A 86 11.38 0.19 -6.40
CA THR A 86 12.51 1.14 -6.42
C THR A 86 12.25 2.32 -5.48
N ILE A 87 11.05 2.90 -5.50
CA ILE A 87 10.66 3.96 -4.56
C ILE A 87 10.74 3.46 -3.11
N GLY A 88 10.30 2.23 -2.83
CA GLY A 88 10.43 1.63 -1.50
C GLY A 88 11.89 1.50 -1.04
N ALA A 89 12.78 1.02 -1.92
CA ALA A 89 14.20 0.92 -1.62
C ALA A 89 14.84 2.29 -1.35
N LEU A 90 14.54 3.30 -2.18
CA LEU A 90 15.00 4.67 -1.99
C LEU A 90 14.46 5.26 -0.68
N ALA A 91 13.18 5.07 -0.37
CA ALA A 91 12.57 5.56 0.86
C ALA A 91 13.24 4.95 2.11
N ARG A 92 13.50 3.63 2.10
CA ARG A 92 14.18 2.92 3.20
C ARG A 92 15.57 3.48 3.51
N ILE A 93 16.30 3.86 2.47
CA ILE A 93 17.67 4.36 2.61
C ILE A 93 17.69 5.84 3.00
N ASN A 94 16.75 6.64 2.48
CA ASN A 94 16.81 8.09 2.60
C ASN A 94 15.94 8.64 3.76
N ILE A 95 14.81 8.00 4.08
CA ILE A 95 13.92 8.41 5.17
C ILE A 95 14.35 7.71 6.47
N LYS A 96 15.39 8.26 7.10
CA LYS A 96 15.97 7.79 8.38
C LYS A 96 15.42 8.60 9.57
N PRO A 97 15.49 8.08 10.82
CA PRO A 97 15.12 8.82 12.03
C PRO A 97 16.09 9.98 12.30
N ASN A 98 15.90 11.10 11.62
CA ASN A 98 16.64 12.34 11.84
C ASN A 98 15.71 13.55 11.63
N HIS A 99 16.20 14.76 11.94
CA HIS A 99 15.42 15.99 11.79
C HIS A 99 15.05 16.32 10.32
N GLU A 100 15.71 15.67 9.35
CA GLU A 100 15.51 15.91 7.91
C GLU A 100 14.50 14.94 7.28
N ALA A 101 14.00 13.94 8.02
CA ALA A 101 13.11 12.90 7.52
C ALA A 101 11.88 13.47 6.79
N ALA A 102 11.31 14.54 7.34
CA ALA A 102 10.17 15.24 6.73
C ALA A 102 10.55 15.94 5.41
N THR A 103 11.70 16.60 5.36
CA THR A 103 12.22 17.25 4.15
C THR A 103 12.50 16.22 3.05
N VAL A 104 13.16 15.12 3.41
CA VAL A 104 13.45 14.03 2.48
C VAL A 104 12.18 13.37 1.97
N ALA A 105 11.21 13.07 2.84
CA ALA A 105 9.91 12.56 2.42
C ALA A 105 9.21 13.53 1.46
N GLY A 106 9.34 14.85 1.67
CA GLY A 106 8.84 15.87 0.77
C GLY A 106 9.35 15.76 -0.67
N VAL A 107 10.61 15.33 -0.86
CA VAL A 107 11.22 15.10 -2.18
C VAL A 107 10.49 13.99 -2.96
N PHE A 108 9.97 12.97 -2.28
CA PHE A 108 9.16 11.92 -2.88
C PHE A 108 7.70 12.35 -3.06
N VAL A 109 7.11 12.94 -2.01
CA VAL A 109 5.69 13.23 -1.94
C VAL A 109 5.25 14.15 -3.06
N LYS A 110 5.99 15.25 -3.30
CA LYS A 110 5.60 16.26 -4.29
C LYS A 110 5.42 15.70 -5.70
N PRO A 111 6.43 15.07 -6.34
CA PRO A 111 6.29 14.57 -7.71
C PRO A 111 5.29 13.40 -7.83
N LEU A 112 5.16 12.56 -6.80
CA LEU A 112 4.14 11.50 -6.78
C LEU A 112 2.72 12.07 -6.68
N LEU A 113 2.52 13.11 -5.86
CA LEU A 113 1.24 13.79 -5.74
C LEU A 113 0.85 14.53 -7.02
N GLU A 114 1.82 15.13 -7.71
CA GLU A 114 1.62 15.73 -9.03
C GLU A 114 1.25 14.67 -10.09
N ALA A 115 1.90 13.51 -10.08
CA ALA A 115 1.59 12.40 -10.98
C ALA A 115 0.19 11.81 -10.75
N MET A 116 -0.31 11.82 -9.51
CA MET A 116 -1.71 11.46 -9.19
C MET A 116 -2.74 12.43 -9.81
N GLY A 117 -2.32 13.59 -10.29
CA GLY A 117 -3.16 14.53 -11.05
C GLY A 117 -3.28 14.23 -12.55
N ASP A 118 -2.62 13.19 -13.07
CA ASP A 118 -2.72 12.78 -14.49
C ASP A 118 -4.15 12.30 -14.81
N ARG A 119 -4.53 12.30 -16.09
CA ARG A 119 -5.85 11.84 -16.56
C ARG A 119 -5.93 10.32 -16.73
N ARG A 120 -4.78 9.64 -16.84
CA ARG A 120 -4.70 8.20 -17.07
C ARG A 120 -4.76 7.43 -15.75
N LYS A 121 -5.74 6.52 -15.60
CA LYS A 121 -5.89 5.62 -14.43
C LYS A 121 -4.57 4.89 -14.11
N ALA A 122 -3.87 4.45 -15.14
CA ALA A 122 -2.56 3.82 -15.07
C ALA A 122 -1.51 4.62 -14.26
N VAL A 123 -1.35 5.90 -14.61
CA VAL A 123 -0.38 6.81 -13.97
C VAL A 123 -0.81 7.14 -12.55
N GLN A 124 -2.11 7.44 -12.36
CA GLN A 124 -2.69 7.69 -11.04
C GLN A 124 -2.45 6.51 -10.09
N SER A 125 -2.72 5.30 -10.57
CA SER A 125 -2.53 4.05 -9.82
C SER A 125 -1.06 3.84 -9.47
N GLY A 126 -0.16 3.93 -10.45
CA GLY A 126 1.27 3.75 -10.25
C GLY A 126 1.85 4.74 -9.23
N ALA A 127 1.46 6.01 -9.32
CA ALA A 127 1.89 7.05 -8.37
C ALA A 127 1.37 6.81 -6.94
N ALA A 128 0.09 6.45 -6.81
CA ALA A 128 -0.52 6.12 -5.50
C ALA A 128 0.15 4.90 -4.86
N MET A 129 0.41 3.84 -5.65
CA MET A 129 1.08 2.63 -5.17
C MET A 129 2.54 2.89 -4.79
N CYS A 130 3.26 3.72 -5.55
CA CYS A 130 4.62 4.16 -5.19
C CYS A 130 4.62 4.92 -3.86
N MET A 131 3.65 5.82 -3.65
CA MET A 131 3.51 6.55 -2.38
C MET A 131 3.18 5.60 -1.23
N ALA A 132 2.31 4.61 -1.44
CA ALA A 132 1.98 3.59 -0.43
C ALA A 132 3.25 2.82 -0.01
N LYS A 133 4.02 2.36 -0.99
CA LYS A 133 5.27 1.64 -0.75
C LYS A 133 6.34 2.50 -0.07
N MET A 134 6.41 3.79 -0.39
CA MET A 134 7.27 4.75 0.30
C MET A 134 6.92 4.82 1.79
N VAL A 135 5.64 4.96 2.13
CA VAL A 135 5.17 5.02 3.53
C VAL A 135 5.54 3.74 4.27
N GLU A 136 5.30 2.57 3.66
CA GLU A 136 5.64 1.25 4.24
C GLU A 136 7.14 1.02 4.41
N SER A 137 7.96 1.64 3.58
CA SER A 137 9.41 1.40 3.55
C SER A 137 10.20 2.41 4.39
N ALA A 138 9.57 3.50 4.85
CA ALA A 138 10.21 4.48 5.71
C ALA A 138 10.60 3.84 7.05
N ALA A 139 11.91 3.80 7.35
CA ALA A 139 12.42 3.21 8.58
C ALA A 139 11.95 3.99 9.83
N ALA A 140 11.76 5.29 9.68
CA ALA A 140 11.13 6.16 10.67
C ALA A 140 10.13 7.10 9.96
N PRO A 141 8.85 6.71 9.88
CA PRO A 141 7.83 7.50 9.20
C PRO A 141 7.72 8.91 9.79
N PRO A 142 7.92 9.99 9.01
CA PRO A 142 7.75 11.35 9.49
C PRO A 142 6.26 11.66 9.66
N LEU A 143 5.68 11.25 10.79
CA LEU A 143 4.23 11.23 11.03
C LEU A 143 3.54 12.55 10.66
N THR A 144 4.08 13.68 11.13
CA THR A 144 3.52 15.01 10.86
C THR A 144 3.55 15.38 9.38
N ALA A 145 4.57 14.94 8.63
CA ALA A 145 4.65 15.20 7.19
C ALA A 145 3.60 14.39 6.42
N PHE A 146 3.39 13.13 6.82
CA PHE A 146 2.37 12.27 6.23
C PHE A 146 0.95 12.67 6.64
N GLN A 147 0.72 13.13 7.88
CA GLN A 147 -0.57 13.67 8.30
C GLN A 147 -0.99 14.88 7.44
N LYS A 148 -0.05 15.74 7.03
CA LYS A 148 -0.33 16.91 6.19
C LYS A 148 -0.83 16.57 4.79
N ILE A 149 -0.55 15.36 4.28
CA ILE A 149 -1.05 14.95 2.96
C ILE A 149 -2.45 14.33 3.03
N CYS A 150 -2.87 13.81 4.19
CA CYS A 150 -4.14 13.10 4.37
C CYS A 150 -5.37 13.85 3.83
N PRO A 151 -5.61 15.15 4.14
CA PRO A 151 -6.77 15.87 3.62
C PRO A 151 -6.83 15.90 2.08
N ARG A 152 -5.67 15.97 1.42
CA ARG A 152 -5.58 15.96 -0.04
C ARG A 152 -5.93 14.58 -0.61
N ILE A 153 -5.48 13.51 0.05
CA ILE A 153 -5.79 12.13 -0.31
C ILE A 153 -7.29 11.86 -0.19
N TYR A 154 -7.92 12.30 0.91
CA TYR A 154 -9.36 12.11 1.11
C TYR A 154 -10.19 12.83 0.03
N LYS A 155 -9.80 14.07 -0.30
CA LYS A 155 -10.41 14.83 -1.41
C LYS A 155 -10.27 14.12 -2.76
N LEU A 156 -9.18 13.39 -3.01
CA LEU A 156 -9.00 12.63 -4.25
C LEU A 156 -9.90 11.39 -4.28
N LEU A 157 -10.17 10.71 -3.15
CA LEU A 157 -11.06 9.54 -3.08
C LEU A 157 -12.51 9.86 -3.52
N ILE A 158 -13.00 11.04 -3.14
CA ILE A 158 -14.34 11.51 -3.52
C ILE A 158 -14.36 12.18 -4.91
N SER A 159 -13.20 12.49 -5.49
CA SER A 159 -13.12 13.18 -6.77
C SER A 159 -13.57 12.27 -7.93
N PRO A 160 -14.51 12.69 -8.79
CA PRO A 160 -14.89 11.92 -9.97
C PRO A 160 -13.79 11.87 -11.03
N SER A 161 -12.85 12.82 -11.02
CA SER A 161 -11.71 12.84 -11.95
C SER A 161 -10.59 11.86 -11.57
N PHE A 162 -10.63 11.31 -10.36
CA PHE A 162 -9.65 10.34 -9.90
C PHE A 162 -10.20 8.93 -10.09
N LEU A 163 -9.59 8.18 -11.02
CA LEU A 163 -10.06 6.89 -11.50
C LEU A 163 -9.46 5.73 -10.71
N ALA A 164 -8.27 5.90 -10.11
CA ALA A 164 -7.54 4.84 -9.44
C ALA A 164 -7.86 4.71 -7.93
N LYS A 165 -9.16 4.76 -7.57
CA LYS A 165 -9.60 4.83 -6.16
C LYS A 165 -9.09 3.65 -5.31
N ALA A 166 -9.08 2.43 -5.85
CA ALA A 166 -8.56 1.24 -5.16
C ALA A 166 -7.09 1.42 -4.71
N SER A 167 -6.22 1.94 -5.58
CA SER A 167 -4.81 2.20 -5.26
C SER A 167 -4.64 3.30 -4.22
N LEU A 168 -5.52 4.30 -4.23
CA LEU A 168 -5.50 5.38 -3.26
C LEU A 168 -5.97 4.92 -1.86
N LEU A 169 -6.96 4.02 -1.81
CA LEU A 169 -7.38 3.34 -0.57
C LEU A 169 -6.26 2.47 -0.01
N ARG A 170 -5.47 1.82 -0.88
CA ARG A 170 -4.28 1.08 -0.46
C ARG A 170 -3.22 1.98 0.20
N LEU A 171 -3.04 3.21 -0.29
CA LEU A 171 -2.19 4.22 0.36
C LEU A 171 -2.75 4.64 1.74
N VAL A 172 -4.06 4.83 1.87
CA VAL A 172 -4.69 5.12 3.17
C VAL A 172 -4.43 3.98 4.16
N SER A 173 -4.52 2.73 3.72
CA SER A 173 -4.19 1.57 4.56
C SER A 173 -2.75 1.62 5.07
N SER A 174 -1.78 1.96 4.22
CA SER A 174 -0.37 2.16 4.62
C SER A 174 -0.21 3.32 5.61
N LEU A 175 -0.93 4.43 5.42
CA LEU A 175 -0.92 5.58 6.34
C LEU A 175 -1.52 5.22 7.71
N SER A 176 -2.57 4.39 7.75
CA SER A 176 -3.14 3.86 8.99
C SER A 176 -2.15 2.98 9.75
N GLN A 177 -1.43 2.09 9.04
CA GLN A 177 -0.42 1.22 9.65
C GLN A 177 0.69 1.99 10.37
N VAL A 178 1.14 3.11 9.81
CA VAL A 178 2.17 3.95 10.43
C VAL A 178 1.62 4.97 11.44
N GLY A 179 0.31 4.98 11.70
CA GLY A 179 -0.32 5.90 12.67
C GLY A 179 -0.45 7.35 12.16
N CYS A 180 -0.51 7.57 10.84
CA CYS A 180 -0.61 8.90 10.24
C CYS A 180 -2.05 9.41 10.03
N ILE A 181 -3.05 8.65 10.46
CA ILE A 181 -4.46 9.09 10.38
C ILE A 181 -4.73 10.01 11.58
N SER A 182 -4.93 11.30 11.29
CA SER A 182 -5.20 12.32 12.31
C SER A 182 -6.66 12.76 12.37
N ASP A 183 -7.38 12.66 11.25
CA ASP A 183 -8.78 13.07 11.13
C ASP A 183 -9.57 11.94 10.46
N LEU A 184 -10.53 11.40 11.22
CA LEU A 184 -11.21 10.15 10.90
C LEU A 184 -12.55 10.38 10.20
N GLU A 185 -13.32 11.40 10.58
CA GLU A 185 -14.67 11.60 10.04
C GLU A 185 -14.65 11.84 8.51
N PRO A 186 -13.82 12.77 7.97
CA PRO A 186 -13.76 12.98 6.52
C PRO A 186 -13.19 11.78 5.77
N LEU A 187 -12.35 11.00 6.44
CA LEU A 187 -11.82 9.76 5.88
C LEU A 187 -12.93 8.70 5.78
N LEU A 188 -13.71 8.50 6.84
CA LEU A 188 -14.80 7.54 6.86
C LEU A 188 -15.86 7.88 5.81
N GLU A 189 -16.24 9.15 5.68
CA GLU A 189 -17.15 9.60 4.62
C GLU A 189 -16.60 9.24 3.22
N SER A 190 -15.30 9.48 3.00
CA SER A 190 -14.64 9.13 1.73
C SER A 190 -14.62 7.62 1.46
N ILE A 191 -14.41 6.80 2.49
CA ILE A 191 -14.42 5.33 2.39
C ILE A 191 -15.84 4.80 2.18
N HIS A 192 -16.83 5.37 2.87
CA HIS A 192 -18.25 5.03 2.71
C HIS A 192 -18.72 5.27 1.28
N HIS A 193 -18.30 6.39 0.68
CA HIS A 193 -18.54 6.64 -0.74
C HIS A 193 -17.89 5.57 -1.64
N CYS A 194 -16.69 5.10 -1.29
CA CYS A 194 -16.00 4.05 -2.04
C CYS A 194 -16.65 2.66 -1.90
N LEU A 195 -17.26 2.34 -0.74
CA LEU A 195 -18.05 1.12 -0.55
C LEU A 195 -19.28 1.07 -1.47
N ALA A 196 -19.83 2.22 -1.83
CA ALA A 196 -20.95 2.35 -2.77
C ALA A 196 -20.50 2.40 -4.26
N SER A 197 -19.20 2.24 -4.56
CA SER A 197 -18.68 2.33 -5.92
C SER A 197 -19.20 1.21 -6.83
N ARG A 198 -19.37 1.51 -8.12
CA ARG A 198 -19.68 0.50 -9.14
C ARG A 198 -18.50 -0.43 -9.42
N ASP A 199 -17.29 0.06 -9.22
CA ASP A 199 -16.06 -0.71 -9.39
C ASP A 199 -15.82 -1.64 -8.20
N TRP A 200 -15.78 -2.95 -8.46
CA TRP A 200 -15.65 -3.96 -7.41
C TRP A 200 -14.29 -3.89 -6.72
N GLU A 201 -13.22 -3.52 -7.43
CA GLU A 201 -11.88 -3.36 -6.85
C GLU A 201 -11.88 -2.23 -5.82
N THR A 202 -12.54 -1.11 -6.13
CA THR A 202 -12.71 0.00 -5.20
C THR A 202 -13.51 -0.41 -3.95
N ARG A 203 -14.60 -1.17 -4.11
CA ARG A 203 -15.38 -1.68 -2.96
C ARG A 203 -14.56 -2.60 -2.07
N LYS A 204 -13.82 -3.54 -2.67
CA LYS A 204 -12.91 -4.44 -1.95
C LYS A 204 -11.84 -3.64 -1.18
N ALA A 205 -11.16 -2.72 -1.86
CA ALA A 205 -10.12 -1.90 -1.24
C ALA A 205 -10.66 -1.02 -0.10
N ALA A 206 -11.91 -0.57 -0.19
CA ALA A 206 -12.56 0.20 0.86
C ALA A 206 -12.79 -0.67 2.11
N ALA A 207 -13.28 -1.90 1.93
CA ALA A 207 -13.44 -2.86 3.02
C ALA A 207 -12.08 -3.26 3.64
N ASP A 208 -11.06 -3.50 2.82
CA ASP A 208 -9.69 -3.77 3.29
C ASP A 208 -9.12 -2.57 4.08
N THR A 209 -9.43 -1.33 3.67
CA THR A 209 -9.01 -0.12 4.39
C THR A 209 -9.70 0.02 5.73
N LEU A 210 -10.99 -0.33 5.82
CA LEU A 210 -11.71 -0.37 7.10
C LEU A 210 -11.12 -1.43 8.04
N THR A 211 -10.70 -2.58 7.51
CA THR A 211 -9.98 -3.61 8.28
C THR A 211 -8.66 -3.06 8.84
N ALA A 212 -7.89 -2.34 8.02
CA ALA A 212 -6.64 -1.71 8.46
C ALA A 212 -6.88 -0.64 9.54
N LEU A 213 -7.88 0.22 9.36
CA LEU A 213 -8.26 1.24 10.35
C LEU A 213 -8.69 0.61 11.67
N ALA A 214 -9.48 -0.46 11.64
CA ALA A 214 -9.86 -1.19 12.84
C ALA A 214 -8.67 -1.83 13.56
N SER A 215 -7.63 -2.22 12.83
CA SER A 215 -6.45 -2.87 13.40
C SER A 215 -5.44 -1.87 13.99
N HIS A 216 -5.27 -0.72 13.35
CA HIS A 216 -4.18 0.23 13.69
C HIS A 216 -4.68 1.54 14.30
N SER A 217 -5.97 1.83 14.20
CA SER A 217 -6.58 3.10 14.62
C SER A 217 -7.85 2.87 15.45
N SER A 218 -7.96 1.71 16.11
CA SER A 218 -9.12 1.31 16.91
C SER A 218 -9.50 2.31 18.01
N SER A 219 -8.53 3.02 18.58
CA SER A 219 -8.76 4.05 19.60
C SER A 219 -9.50 5.28 19.06
N LEU A 220 -9.34 5.60 17.78
CA LEU A 220 -9.95 6.77 17.14
C LEU A 220 -11.40 6.52 16.71
N ILE A 221 -11.77 5.27 16.47
CA ILE A 221 -13.07 4.89 15.88
C ILE A 221 -14.14 4.51 16.91
N LYS A 222 -13.83 4.46 18.21
CA LYS A 222 -14.74 3.92 19.25
C LYS A 222 -16.09 4.61 19.31
N ASP A 223 -16.13 5.90 18.99
CA ASP A 223 -17.35 6.71 19.09
C ASP A 223 -18.09 6.88 17.76
N THR A 224 -17.58 6.29 16.66
CA THR A 224 -18.07 6.51 15.28
C THR A 224 -18.25 5.21 14.48
N THR A 225 -18.75 4.16 15.14
CA THR A 225 -18.90 2.82 14.52
C THR A 225 -20.24 2.60 13.81
N GLU A 226 -21.33 3.21 14.28
CA GLU A 226 -22.71 2.85 13.89
C GLU A 226 -22.95 2.90 12.37
N ILE A 227 -22.61 4.02 11.72
CA ILE A 227 -22.79 4.19 10.27
C ILE A 227 -21.94 3.17 9.51
N THR A 228 -20.67 3.02 9.88
CA THR A 228 -19.75 2.09 9.22
C THR A 228 -20.23 0.65 9.33
N LEU A 229 -20.75 0.24 10.48
CA LEU A 229 -21.31 -1.09 10.71
C LEU A 229 -22.55 -1.35 9.84
N ALA A 230 -23.46 -0.38 9.74
CA ALA A 230 -24.64 -0.49 8.88
C ALA A 230 -24.25 -0.63 7.40
N LEU A 231 -23.25 0.14 6.94
CA LEU A 231 -22.74 0.07 5.56
C LEU A 231 -22.05 -1.26 5.25
N LEU A 232 -21.22 -1.76 6.17
CA LEU A 232 -20.58 -3.06 6.04
C LEU A 232 -21.62 -4.20 6.05
N ALA A 233 -22.63 -4.12 6.92
CA ALA A 233 -23.71 -5.10 6.94
C ALA A 233 -24.50 -5.11 5.61
N ASN A 234 -24.77 -3.95 5.01
CA ASN A 234 -25.41 -3.90 3.69
C ASN A 234 -24.51 -4.46 2.56
N ALA A 235 -23.19 -4.25 2.66
CA ALA A 235 -22.23 -4.71 1.67
C ALA A 235 -21.91 -6.22 1.77
N CYS A 236 -22.35 -6.94 2.82
CA CYS A 236 -22.01 -8.36 3.00
C CYS A 236 -22.61 -9.27 1.92
N SER A 237 -23.66 -8.80 1.23
CA SER A 237 -24.32 -9.49 0.12
C SER A 237 -23.83 -9.04 -1.25
N ASP A 238 -22.61 -8.51 -1.36
CA ASP A 238 -22.02 -8.11 -2.65
C ASP A 238 -22.03 -9.27 -3.65
N GLN A 239 -22.18 -8.97 -4.93
CA GLN A 239 -22.20 -9.99 -5.98
C GLN A 239 -20.82 -10.66 -6.15
N ILE A 240 -19.74 -9.94 -5.84
CA ILE A 240 -18.36 -10.40 -6.02
C ILE A 240 -17.85 -11.12 -4.75
N PRO A 241 -17.42 -12.39 -4.84
CA PRO A 241 -16.94 -13.15 -3.68
C PRO A 241 -15.80 -12.48 -2.92
N ALA A 242 -14.80 -11.96 -3.63
CA ALA A 242 -13.64 -11.30 -3.02
C ALA A 242 -14.02 -10.04 -2.23
N VAL A 243 -15.10 -9.33 -2.64
CA VAL A 243 -15.61 -8.18 -1.88
C VAL A 243 -16.30 -8.66 -0.61
N ARG A 244 -17.12 -9.72 -0.70
CA ARG A 244 -17.82 -10.28 0.46
C ARG A 244 -16.86 -10.74 1.55
N GLU A 245 -15.75 -11.37 1.18
CA GLU A 245 -14.71 -11.80 2.14
C GLU A 245 -14.12 -10.60 2.89
N SER A 246 -13.62 -9.60 2.16
CA SER A 246 -13.09 -8.36 2.74
C SER A 246 -14.10 -7.63 3.62
N VAL A 247 -15.37 -7.53 3.20
CA VAL A 247 -16.44 -6.89 3.96
C VAL A 247 -16.77 -7.67 5.24
N THR A 248 -16.78 -9.00 5.17
CA THR A 248 -17.06 -9.85 6.33
C THR A 248 -15.98 -9.71 7.39
N GLU A 249 -14.71 -9.67 6.98
CA GLU A 249 -13.59 -9.46 7.90
C GLU A 249 -13.62 -8.06 8.53
N ALA A 250 -13.87 -7.03 7.72
CA ALA A 250 -14.05 -5.66 8.22
C ALA A 250 -15.20 -5.60 9.24
N LEU A 251 -16.36 -6.17 8.92
CA LEU A 251 -17.53 -6.17 9.81
C LEU A 251 -17.22 -6.86 11.14
N ARG A 252 -16.47 -7.97 11.11
CA ARG A 252 -16.06 -8.70 12.30
C ARG A 252 -15.19 -7.84 13.22
N LEU A 253 -14.19 -7.14 12.67
CA LEU A 253 -13.31 -6.26 13.45
C LEU A 253 -14.04 -5.04 14.00
N TRP A 254 -14.89 -4.39 13.19
CA TRP A 254 -15.63 -3.21 13.62
C TRP A 254 -16.63 -3.51 14.73
N LYS A 255 -17.30 -4.68 14.68
CA LYS A 255 -18.18 -5.14 15.77
C LYS A 255 -17.41 -5.36 17.08
N LYS A 256 -16.19 -5.90 17.00
CA LYS A 256 -15.34 -6.09 18.19
C LYS A 256 -15.05 -4.76 18.89
N ILE A 257 -14.93 -3.67 18.13
CA ILE A 257 -14.59 -2.36 18.67
C ILE A 257 -15.78 -1.69 19.35
N GLU A 258 -16.98 -1.80 18.76
CA GLU A 258 -18.23 -1.27 19.33
C GLU A 258 -18.57 -1.91 20.70
N VAL A 259 -18.39 -3.22 20.83
CA VAL A 259 -18.66 -3.94 22.09
C VAL A 259 -17.63 -3.61 23.19
N GLY A 260 -16.49 -3.01 22.81
CA GLY A 260 -15.32 -2.85 23.67
C GLY A 260 -14.63 -4.19 23.95
N ASP A 261 -13.36 -4.15 24.36
CA ASP A 261 -12.59 -5.36 24.75
C ASP A 261 -13.13 -6.02 26.05
N SER A 262 -14.29 -5.61 26.56
CA SER A 262 -14.95 -6.19 27.74
C SER A 262 -16.29 -6.82 27.36
N LYS A 263 -16.32 -8.16 27.39
CA LYS A 263 -17.49 -9.07 27.25
C LYS A 263 -18.10 -9.20 25.85
N ILE A 264 -17.59 -10.16 25.09
CA ILE A 264 -18.37 -10.84 24.05
C ILE A 264 -19.28 -11.87 24.74
N SER A 265 -20.49 -11.47 25.08
CA SER A 265 -21.59 -12.41 25.29
C SER A 265 -22.92 -11.77 24.85
N SER A 266 -23.43 -12.28 23.74
CA SER A 266 -24.78 -12.11 23.18
C SER A 266 -25.19 -10.72 22.71
N LEU A 267 -25.91 -10.74 21.57
CA LEU A 267 -26.91 -9.80 21.02
C LEU A 267 -26.58 -9.54 19.55
N GLY A 268 -27.46 -9.82 18.59
CA GLY A 268 -28.91 -9.67 18.65
C GLY A 268 -29.23 -8.61 17.60
N SER A 269 -29.61 -9.08 16.41
CA SER A 269 -30.08 -8.24 15.32
C SER A 269 -31.26 -7.41 15.82
N ASP A 270 -31.22 -6.08 15.68
CA ASP A 270 -32.36 -5.20 15.39
C ASP A 270 -31.98 -3.75 15.71
N ASN A 271 -31.69 -2.95 14.66
CA ASN A 271 -32.01 -1.51 14.57
C ASN A 271 -31.56 -0.94 13.22
N LEU A 272 -32.36 -1.20 12.17
CA LEU A 272 -32.17 -0.66 10.81
C LEU A 272 -33.23 0.39 10.45
N SER A 273 -33.51 1.33 11.35
CA SER A 273 -34.49 2.40 11.11
C SER A 273 -33.89 3.82 11.00
N GLY A 274 -32.69 4.07 11.57
CA GLY A 274 -32.01 5.37 11.50
C GLY A 274 -31.27 5.66 10.19
N VAL A 275 -30.92 4.62 9.42
CA VAL A 275 -30.01 4.71 8.26
C VAL A 275 -30.65 5.39 7.03
N LYS A 276 -31.99 5.48 6.96
CA LYS A 276 -32.69 6.03 5.78
C LYS A 276 -32.47 7.53 5.54
N ARG A 277 -31.97 8.29 6.52
CA ARG A 277 -31.82 9.76 6.38
C ARG A 277 -30.52 10.20 5.70
N CYS A 278 -29.45 9.39 5.76
CA CYS A 278 -28.15 9.75 5.17
C CYS A 278 -28.04 9.37 3.68
N TYR A 279 -28.96 8.57 3.16
CA TYR A 279 -28.92 8.04 1.79
C TYR A 279 -29.62 8.90 0.73
N SER A 280 -30.42 9.89 1.12
CA SER A 280 -31.10 10.77 0.14
C SER A 280 -30.14 11.65 -0.66
N THR A 281 -28.89 11.80 -0.22
CA THR A 281 -27.87 12.63 -0.90
C THR A 281 -26.90 11.82 -1.78
N LEU A 282 -26.88 10.48 -1.66
CA LEU A 282 -25.96 9.59 -2.39
C LEU A 282 -26.66 8.69 -3.43
N SER A 283 -27.98 8.81 -3.58
CA SER A 283 -28.78 8.00 -4.50
C SER A 283 -28.63 8.47 -5.95
N THR A 284 -27.77 7.78 -6.72
CA THR A 284 -28.11 7.47 -8.11
C THR A 284 -28.34 5.97 -8.18
N ALA A 285 -29.59 5.58 -8.45
CA ALA A 285 -30.02 4.19 -8.54
C ALA A 285 -29.11 3.37 -9.49
N PRO A 286 -28.83 2.09 -9.20
CA PRO A 286 -28.20 1.22 -10.18
C PRO A 286 -29.18 0.98 -11.35
N PRO A 287 -28.80 1.22 -12.61
CA PRO A 287 -29.59 0.76 -13.75
C PRO A 287 -29.52 -0.77 -13.82
N LYS A 288 -30.64 -1.37 -14.22
CA LYS A 288 -30.77 -2.80 -14.52
C LYS A 288 -29.76 -3.22 -15.60
N GLU A 289 -29.20 -4.41 -15.44
CA GLU A 289 -28.32 -5.09 -16.39
C GLU A 289 -28.84 -5.03 -17.83
N GLN A 290 -27.96 -4.66 -18.76
CA GLN A 290 -27.98 -5.14 -20.14
C GLN A 290 -26.55 -5.29 -20.65
N GLY A 291 -26.23 -6.49 -21.16
CA GLY A 291 -25.12 -6.69 -22.10
C GLY A 291 -23.84 -7.28 -21.51
N MET A 292 -23.83 -8.60 -21.35
CA MET A 292 -22.62 -9.41 -21.23
C MET A 292 -21.71 -9.17 -22.45
N VAL A 293 -20.59 -8.46 -22.25
CA VAL A 293 -19.43 -8.50 -23.15
C VAL A 293 -18.29 -9.16 -22.40
N LYS A 294 -17.95 -10.37 -22.86
CA LYS A 294 -16.84 -11.18 -22.39
C LYS A 294 -15.54 -10.42 -22.67
N MET A 295 -14.91 -9.85 -21.65
CA MET A 295 -13.57 -9.27 -21.75
C MET A 295 -12.56 -10.28 -21.21
N GLU A 296 -11.55 -10.56 -22.01
CA GLU A 296 -10.61 -11.66 -21.82
C GLU A 296 -9.79 -11.56 -20.54
N ALA A 297 -9.48 -12.73 -19.98
CA ALA A 297 -8.69 -12.91 -18.78
C ALA A 297 -7.20 -12.64 -19.07
N SER A 298 -6.71 -11.44 -18.75
CA SER A 298 -5.26 -11.18 -18.68
C SER A 298 -4.77 -10.58 -17.37
N ASP A 299 -5.64 -10.01 -16.53
CA ASP A 299 -5.21 -9.33 -15.28
C ASP A 299 -5.60 -10.02 -13.97
N ALA A 300 -6.27 -11.18 -14.04
CA ALA A 300 -6.68 -11.94 -12.84
C ALA A 300 -5.54 -12.76 -12.18
N SER A 301 -4.34 -12.79 -12.76
CA SER A 301 -3.26 -13.71 -12.36
C SER A 301 -2.44 -13.23 -11.16
N PHE A 302 -2.50 -11.94 -10.78
CA PHE A 302 -1.64 -11.42 -9.72
C PHE A 302 -2.24 -11.55 -8.31
N SER A 303 -3.54 -11.30 -8.15
CA SER A 303 -4.19 -11.36 -6.82
C SER A 303 -4.32 -12.79 -6.28
N GLN A 304 -4.46 -13.79 -7.15
CA GLN A 304 -4.57 -15.20 -6.75
C GLN A 304 -3.25 -15.82 -6.25
N SER A 305 -2.11 -15.17 -6.55
CA SER A 305 -0.78 -15.64 -6.12
C SER A 305 -0.42 -15.25 -4.68
N LEU A 306 -1.14 -14.32 -4.06
CA LEU A 306 -0.88 -13.89 -2.68
C LEU A 306 -1.65 -14.76 -1.65
N GLU A 307 -2.85 -15.23 -1.99
CA GLU A 307 -3.69 -16.07 -1.11
C GLU A 307 -3.17 -17.52 -0.99
N ARG A 308 -2.56 -18.09 -2.03
CA ARG A 308 -2.01 -19.46 -1.96
C ARG A 308 -0.79 -19.62 -1.04
N ARG A 309 -0.17 -18.53 -0.57
CA ARG A 309 1.03 -18.60 0.28
C ARG A 309 0.74 -18.60 1.79
N HIS A 310 -0.50 -18.34 2.22
CA HIS A 310 -0.85 -18.29 3.65
C HIS A 310 -1.51 -19.57 4.20
N SER A 311 -1.69 -20.62 3.39
CA SER A 311 -2.31 -21.89 3.84
C SER A 311 -1.35 -23.09 3.90
N GLY A 312 -0.03 -22.86 3.96
CA GLY A 312 0.97 -23.93 3.87
C GLY A 312 2.06 -23.90 4.93
N SER A 313 1.72 -23.86 6.22
CA SER A 313 2.68 -24.28 7.26
C SER A 313 1.97 -24.76 8.54
N THR A 314 1.50 -26.01 8.53
CA THR A 314 1.29 -26.79 9.75
C THR A 314 2.11 -28.07 9.62
N LEU A 315 3.37 -28.00 10.01
CA LEU A 315 4.20 -29.18 10.19
C LEU A 315 3.98 -29.70 11.61
N ASN A 316 3.23 -30.80 11.70
CA ASN A 316 2.96 -31.51 12.93
C ASN A 316 4.24 -32.10 13.51
N HIS A 317 4.45 -31.81 14.78
CA HIS A 317 5.42 -32.46 15.65
C HIS A 317 4.75 -33.71 16.24
N LEU A 318 5.22 -34.91 15.90
CA LEU A 318 5.01 -36.12 16.70
C LEU A 318 6.29 -36.94 16.62
N GLY A 319 6.98 -37.04 17.77
CA GLY A 319 8.10 -37.94 17.94
C GLY A 319 7.63 -39.38 18.16
N SER A 320 8.49 -40.33 17.85
CA SER A 320 8.60 -41.57 18.62
C SER A 320 9.98 -42.19 18.39
N SER A 321 10.61 -42.47 19.52
CA SER A 321 11.86 -43.19 19.72
C SER A 321 11.79 -44.62 19.17
N GLY A 322 12.92 -45.16 18.74
CA GLY A 322 13.05 -46.58 18.39
C GLY A 322 14.48 -46.96 18.06
N LEU A 323 15.19 -47.46 19.06
CA LEU A 323 16.49 -48.12 18.97
C LEU A 323 16.43 -49.36 18.06
N GLY A 324 17.50 -49.64 17.30
CA GLY A 324 17.64 -50.89 16.56
C GLY A 324 19.02 -51.05 15.94
N LEU A 325 19.83 -51.92 16.54
CA LEU A 325 21.15 -52.38 16.12
C LEU A 325 21.09 -53.28 14.87
N GLY A 326 22.18 -53.32 14.10
CA GLY A 326 22.68 -54.56 13.47
C GLY A 326 22.77 -54.61 11.94
N ASN A 327 24.00 -54.87 11.46
CA ASN A 327 24.44 -55.66 10.29
C ASN A 327 23.91 -55.28 8.89
N ASP A 328 24.68 -55.20 7.80
CA ASP A 328 25.98 -55.77 7.40
C ASP A 328 26.83 -54.71 6.65
#